data_AF-W9V4J1-F1
#
_entry.id   AF-W9V4J1-F1
#
_cell.length_a   1.000
_cell.length_b   1.000
_cell.length_c   1.000
_cell.angle_alpha   90.00
_cell.angle_beta   90.00
_cell.angle_gamma   90.00
#
_symmetry.space_group_name_H-M   'P 1'
#
loop_
_entity.id
_entity.type
_entity.pdbx_description
1 polymer ?
#
loop_
_entity_poly.entity_id
_entity_poly.type
_entity_poly.pdbx_seq_one_letter_code
_entity_poly.pdbx_strand_id
1 'polypeptide(L)'
;MFLGLIFRGKKLRWSERTGLDFRHWLGKLTGRSWGVSMDYRLKKLSEYVRGWMGYFGISDDYRPIPEVDHWLRRRIRMCYWKQWRGVRNRIRQLRALGTRIRTAIWTGMSSKSDWHLSRSLGTQTGMTNDWLKDQGLISIRDQWMKAHGYA
;
A
#
# COMPACT_ATOMS: atom_id res chain seq x y z
N MET A 1 2.58 -15.47 25.29
CA MET A 1 2.18 -14.31 24.45
C MET A 1 1.53 -13.32 25.39
N PHE A 2 1.95 -12.06 25.39
CA PHE A 2 1.35 -11.01 26.22
C PHE A 2 0.90 -9.88 25.31
N LEU A 3 -0.40 -9.56 25.30
CA LEU A 3 -1.00 -8.50 24.48
C LEU A 3 -0.65 -8.54 22.96
N GLY A 4 -0.48 -9.74 22.41
CA GLY A 4 -0.10 -9.92 20.99
C GLY A 4 1.39 -9.77 20.71
N LEU A 5 2.22 -9.57 21.73
CA LEU A 5 3.68 -9.60 21.65
C LEU A 5 4.23 -10.95 22.15
N ILE A 6 5.37 -11.34 21.57
CA ILE A 6 6.10 -12.57 21.86
C ILE A 6 7.55 -12.21 22.14
N PHE A 7 8.10 -12.72 23.22
CA PHE A 7 9.53 -12.69 23.49
C PHE A 7 10.19 -13.90 22.82
N ARG A 8 11.17 -13.66 21.94
CA ARG A 8 12.06 -14.70 21.42
C ARG A 8 13.48 -14.40 21.90
N GLY A 9 13.86 -15.01 23.02
CA GLY A 9 15.08 -14.65 23.74
C GLY A 9 15.02 -13.20 24.19
N LYS A 10 16.05 -12.40 23.86
CA LYS A 10 16.11 -10.97 24.18
C LYS A 10 15.32 -10.06 23.21
N LYS A 11 14.72 -10.62 22.15
CA LYS A 11 14.03 -9.83 21.12
C LYS A 11 12.53 -9.81 21.33
N LEU A 12 11.94 -8.62 21.22
CA LEU A 12 10.50 -8.43 21.24
C LEU A 12 9.96 -8.54 19.80
N ARG A 13 8.96 -9.38 19.58
CA ARG A 13 8.32 -9.56 18.27
C ARG A 13 6.81 -9.47 18.40
N TRP A 14 6.12 -8.99 17.38
CA TRP A 14 4.67 -9.22 17.32
C TRP A 14 4.37 -10.68 17.02
N SER A 15 3.19 -11.13 17.45
CA SER A 15 2.71 -12.46 17.15
C SER A 15 2.35 -12.62 15.67
N GLU A 16 2.40 -13.85 15.17
CA GLU A 16 1.97 -14.16 13.81
C GLU A 16 0.49 -13.76 13.59
N ARG A 17 -0.36 -14.00 14.60
CA ARG A 17 -1.76 -13.58 14.60
C ARG A 17 -1.90 -12.06 14.43
N THR A 18 -1.15 -11.28 15.20
CA THR A 18 -1.16 -9.81 15.09
C THR A 18 -0.72 -9.35 13.69
N GLY A 19 0.30 -9.99 13.11
CA GLY A 19 0.74 -9.68 11.74
C GLY A 19 -0.29 -10.06 10.67
N LEU A 20 -1.04 -11.14 10.87
CA LEU A 20 -2.16 -11.53 10.01
C LEU A 20 -3.32 -10.55 10.14
N ASP A 21 -3.68 -10.15 11.35
CA ASP A 21 -4.73 -9.17 11.63
C ASP A 21 -4.38 -7.80 11.00
N PHE A 22 -3.12 -7.37 11.11
CA PHE A 22 -2.64 -6.15 10.46
C PHE A 22 -2.85 -6.20 8.95
N ARG A 23 -2.41 -7.27 8.29
CA ARG A 23 -2.61 -7.46 6.84
C ARG A 23 -4.09 -7.53 6.47
N HIS A 24 -4.92 -8.17 7.30
CA HIS A 24 -6.37 -8.25 7.09
C HIS A 24 -7.01 -6.85 7.10
N TRP A 25 -6.71 -6.03 8.11
CA TRP A 25 -7.23 -4.68 8.22
C TRP A 25 -6.74 -3.75 7.11
N LEU A 26 -5.46 -3.82 6.75
CA LEU A 26 -4.93 -3.12 5.57
C LEU A 26 -5.69 -3.54 4.30
N GLY A 27 -5.99 -4.84 4.17
CA GLY A 27 -6.77 -5.38 3.06
C GLY A 27 -8.20 -4.83 3.00
N LYS A 28 -8.86 -4.66 4.16
CA LYS A 28 -10.19 -4.04 4.28
C LYS A 28 -10.17 -2.57 3.88
N LEU A 29 -9.24 -1.78 4.43
CA LEU A 29 -9.10 -0.36 4.13
C LEU A 29 -8.68 -0.09 2.68
N THR A 30 -7.96 -1.03 2.06
CA THR A 30 -7.60 -0.97 0.63
C THR A 30 -8.47 -1.87 -0.22
N GLY A 31 -9.74 -2.05 0.17
CA GLY A 31 -10.73 -2.80 -0.59
C GLY A 31 -11.10 -2.10 -1.90
N ARG A 32 -10.98 -2.81 -3.04
CA ARG A 32 -11.30 -2.27 -4.37
C ARG A 32 -12.77 -1.85 -4.54
N SER A 33 -13.67 -2.43 -3.74
CA SER A 33 -15.12 -2.20 -3.81
C SER A 33 -15.64 -1.29 -2.68
N TRP A 34 -14.75 -0.62 -1.93
CA TRP A 34 -15.17 0.18 -0.77
C TRP A 34 -15.97 1.44 -1.14
N GLY A 35 -15.88 1.94 -2.39
CA GLY A 35 -16.73 3.03 -2.87
C GLY A 35 -16.39 4.44 -2.37
N VAL A 36 -15.36 4.60 -1.54
CA VAL A 36 -14.89 5.91 -1.02
C VAL A 36 -13.87 6.59 -1.94
N SER A 37 -13.67 7.90 -1.77
CA SER A 37 -12.62 8.67 -2.45
C SER A 37 -11.21 8.17 -2.07
N MET A 38 -10.23 8.41 -2.95
CA MET A 38 -8.85 8.00 -2.65
C MET A 38 -8.23 8.79 -1.50
N ASP A 39 -8.51 10.09 -1.41
CA ASP A 39 -8.08 10.92 -0.28
C ASP A 39 -8.55 10.35 1.06
N TYR A 40 -9.86 10.06 1.17
CA TYR A 40 -10.42 9.45 2.37
C TYR A 40 -9.82 8.06 2.66
N ARG A 41 -9.59 7.25 1.62
CA ARG A 41 -8.94 5.93 1.75
C ARG A 41 -7.53 6.06 2.33
N LEU A 42 -6.72 6.98 1.80
CA LEU A 42 -5.35 7.20 2.25
C LEU A 42 -5.32 7.78 3.67
N LYS A 43 -6.23 8.69 4.00
CA LYS A 43 -6.39 9.21 5.37
C LYS A 43 -6.69 8.10 6.37
N LYS A 44 -7.71 7.26 6.11
CA LYS A 44 -8.07 6.14 7.00
C LYS A 44 -6.97 5.09 7.11
N LEU A 45 -6.29 4.81 6.01
CA LEU A 45 -5.11 3.95 6.02
C LEU A 45 -4.00 4.52 6.89
N SER A 46 -3.71 5.82 6.77
CA SER A 46 -2.70 6.51 7.59
C SER A 46 -3.04 6.51 9.07
N GLU A 47 -4.30 6.81 9.44
CA GLU A 47 -4.78 6.75 10.83
C GLU A 47 -4.54 5.35 11.43
N TYR A 48 -4.92 4.29 10.70
CA TYR A 48 -4.74 2.91 11.15
C TYR A 48 -3.26 2.52 11.29
N VAL A 49 -2.44 2.78 10.27
CA VAL A 49 -1.02 2.43 10.27
C VAL A 49 -0.28 3.14 11.40
N ARG A 50 -0.56 4.44 11.63
CA ARG A 50 0.05 5.19 12.74
C ARG A 50 -0.32 4.61 14.10
N GLY A 51 -1.62 4.32 14.33
CA GLY A 51 -2.06 3.72 15.59
C GLY A 51 -1.43 2.34 15.83
N TRP A 52 -1.38 1.51 14.79
CA TRP A 52 -0.78 0.19 14.88
C TRP A 52 0.73 0.26 15.16
N MET A 53 1.45 1.16 14.48
CA MET A 53 2.89 1.38 14.71
C MET A 53 3.19 2.03 16.05
N GLY A 54 2.29 2.87 16.59
CA GLY A 54 2.45 3.43 17.93
C GLY A 54 2.48 2.35 19.02
N TYR A 55 1.81 1.22 18.81
CA TYR A 55 1.77 0.12 19.77
C TYR A 55 2.77 -1.00 19.44
N PHE A 56 2.71 -1.55 18.23
CA PHE A 56 3.52 -2.69 17.81
C PHE A 56 4.88 -2.29 17.22
N GLY A 57 5.12 -1.00 17.00
CA GLY A 57 6.38 -0.48 16.48
C GLY A 57 7.56 -0.62 17.44
N ILE A 58 7.34 -1.02 18.71
CA ILE A 58 8.42 -1.36 19.66
C ILE A 58 9.08 -2.70 19.30
N SER A 59 8.47 -3.49 18.41
CA SER A 59 9.00 -4.81 18.07
C SER A 59 10.19 -4.75 17.10
N ASP A 60 11.20 -5.57 17.38
CA ASP A 60 12.47 -5.64 16.64
C ASP A 60 12.37 -6.34 15.27
N ASP A 61 11.18 -6.84 14.88
CA ASP A 61 11.05 -7.68 13.67
C ASP A 61 10.81 -6.85 12.41
N TYR A 62 11.90 -6.37 11.83
CA TYR A 62 11.86 -5.58 10.58
C TYR A 62 11.54 -6.40 9.32
N ARG A 63 11.87 -7.70 9.32
CA ARG A 63 11.81 -8.57 8.12
C ARG A 63 10.48 -8.53 7.34
N PRO A 64 9.30 -8.60 7.97
CA PRO A 64 8.02 -8.55 7.25
C PRO A 64 7.63 -7.16 6.72
N ILE A 65 8.26 -6.08 7.19
CA ILE A 65 7.79 -4.71 6.94
C ILE A 65 7.91 -4.30 5.47
N PRO A 66 9.07 -4.50 4.79
CA PRO A 66 9.20 -4.18 3.38
C PRO A 66 8.17 -4.92 2.52
N GLU A 67 7.91 -6.20 2.79
CA GLU A 67 6.95 -7.00 2.02
C GLU A 67 5.53 -6.45 2.13
N VAL A 68 5.11 -6.09 3.35
CA VAL A 68 3.78 -5.51 3.58
C VAL A 68 3.67 -4.14 2.91
N ASP A 69 4.74 -3.34 2.93
CA ASP A 69 4.78 -2.04 2.26
C ASP A 69 4.67 -2.15 0.73
N HIS A 70 5.42 -3.08 0.12
CA HIS A 70 5.33 -3.39 -1.30
C HIS A 70 3.92 -3.86 -1.69
N TRP A 71 3.34 -4.76 -0.89
CA TRP A 71 1.98 -5.26 -1.10
C TRP A 71 0.94 -4.13 -0.99
N LEU A 72 1.09 -3.26 0.00
CA LEU A 72 0.20 -2.11 0.21
C LEU A 72 0.24 -1.15 -0.99
N ARG A 73 1.45 -0.77 -1.45
CA ARG A 73 1.61 0.08 -2.65
C ARG A 73 0.94 -0.53 -3.87
N ARG A 74 1.06 -1.85 -4.07
CA ARG A 74 0.37 -2.56 -5.16
C ARG A 74 -1.15 -2.50 -5.02
N ARG A 75 -1.69 -2.64 -3.80
CA ARG A 75 -3.14 -2.51 -3.55
C ARG A 75 -3.67 -1.11 -3.83
N ILE A 76 -2.91 -0.08 -3.46
CA ILE A 76 -3.29 1.31 -3.76
C ILE A 76 -3.28 1.57 -5.26
N ARG A 77 -2.28 1.08 -6.00
CA ARG A 77 -2.29 1.16 -7.47
C ARG A 77 -3.52 0.48 -8.09
N MET A 78 -3.90 -0.69 -7.58
CA MET A 78 -5.13 -1.37 -7.99
C MET A 78 -6.37 -0.51 -7.70
N CYS A 79 -6.42 0.16 -6.56
CA CYS A 79 -7.52 1.04 -6.19
C CYS A 79 -7.67 2.22 -7.16
N TYR A 80 -6.58 2.92 -7.49
CA TYR A 80 -6.60 3.96 -8.52
C TYR A 80 -7.02 3.40 -9.89
N TRP A 81 -6.48 2.24 -10.27
CA TRP A 81 -6.84 1.58 -11.53
C TRP A 81 -8.34 1.26 -11.65
N LYS A 82 -8.95 0.83 -10.54
CA LYS A 82 -10.40 0.58 -10.47
C LYS A 82 -11.20 1.88 -10.55
N GLN A 83 -10.71 2.95 -9.94
CA GLN A 83 -11.35 4.26 -9.95
C GLN A 83 -11.32 4.91 -11.34
N TRP A 84 -10.25 4.72 -12.11
CA TRP A 84 -10.11 5.23 -13.48
C TRP A 84 -10.94 4.41 -14.47
N ARG A 85 -12.26 4.40 -14.27
CA ARG A 85 -13.21 3.64 -15.08
C ARG A 85 -13.09 4.03 -16.57
N GLY A 86 -13.11 3.03 -17.43
CA GLY A 86 -13.07 3.19 -18.89
C GLY A 86 -11.66 3.32 -19.47
N VAL A 87 -11.44 2.69 -20.63
CA VAL A 87 -10.16 2.62 -21.34
C VAL A 87 -9.59 4.02 -21.61
N ARG A 88 -10.41 4.94 -22.14
CA ARG A 88 -10.00 6.31 -22.47
C ARG A 88 -9.49 7.06 -21.24
N ASN A 89 -10.14 6.89 -20.09
CA ASN A 89 -9.74 7.55 -18.86
C ASN A 89 -8.42 6.97 -18.32
N ARG A 90 -8.26 5.64 -18.33
CA ARG A 90 -6.99 4.99 -17.94
C ARG A 90 -5.81 5.50 -18.75
N ILE A 91 -5.97 5.58 -20.07
CA ILE A 91 -4.92 6.08 -20.97
C ILE A 91 -4.62 7.54 -20.68
N ARG A 92 -5.65 8.38 -20.49
CA ARG A 92 -5.48 9.80 -20.15
C ARG A 92 -4.71 9.99 -18.85
N GLN A 93 -5.08 9.29 -17.79
CA GLN A 93 -4.44 9.38 -16.48
C GLN A 93 -2.99 8.90 -16.54
N LEU A 94 -2.72 7.74 -17.16
CA LEU A 94 -1.36 7.25 -17.34
C LEU A 94 -0.47 8.23 -18.12
N ARG A 95 -1.01 8.85 -19.18
CA ARG A 95 -0.27 9.87 -19.94
C ARG A 95 0.00 11.12 -19.11
N ALA A 96 -0.97 11.57 -18.31
CA ALA A 96 -0.80 12.71 -17.41
C ALA A 96 0.28 12.45 -16.36
N LEU A 97 0.46 11.19 -15.96
CA LEU A 97 1.51 10.74 -15.04
C LEU A 97 2.85 10.42 -15.74
N GLY A 98 3.00 10.74 -17.02
CA GLY A 98 4.27 10.57 -17.74
C GLY A 98 4.52 9.18 -18.33
N THR A 99 3.54 8.26 -18.29
CA THR A 99 3.68 6.97 -18.98
C THR A 99 3.72 7.17 -20.51
N ARG A 100 4.69 6.54 -21.18
CA ARG A 100 4.79 6.54 -22.65
C ARG A 100 3.47 6.12 -23.29
N ILE A 101 3.04 6.84 -24.34
CA ILE A 101 1.72 6.68 -24.96
C ILE A 101 1.44 5.23 -25.40
N ARG A 102 2.39 4.55 -26.04
CA ARG A 102 2.25 3.15 -26.44
C ARG A 102 1.96 2.27 -25.20
N THR A 103 2.79 2.35 -24.17
CA THR A 103 2.61 1.57 -22.94
C THR A 103 1.27 1.87 -22.24
N ALA A 104 0.85 3.14 -22.22
CA ALA A 104 -0.42 3.56 -21.66
C ALA A 104 -1.61 2.94 -22.40
N ILE A 105 -1.59 2.95 -23.74
CA ILE A 105 -2.61 2.35 -24.60
C ILE A 105 -2.72 0.84 -24.35
N TRP A 106 -1.60 0.12 -24.40
CA TRP A 106 -1.57 -1.33 -24.20
C TRP A 106 -2.06 -1.73 -22.80
N THR A 107 -1.67 -0.97 -21.78
CA THR A 107 -2.10 -1.24 -20.40
C THR A 107 -3.58 -0.90 -20.19
N GLY A 108 -4.04 0.23 -20.74
CA GLY A 108 -5.41 0.70 -20.57
C GLY A 108 -6.46 -0.15 -21.29
N MET A 109 -6.13 -0.71 -22.46
CA MET A 109 -7.01 -1.59 -23.25
C MET A 109 -7.03 -3.04 -22.76
N SER A 110 -6.09 -3.43 -21.88
CA SER A 110 -5.98 -4.80 -21.43
C SER A 110 -7.24 -5.26 -20.66
N SER A 111 -7.73 -6.44 -20.98
CA SER A 111 -8.82 -7.13 -20.26
C SER A 111 -8.38 -7.83 -18.98
N LYS A 112 -7.09 -7.76 -18.63
CA LYS A 112 -6.56 -8.38 -17.41
C LYS A 112 -7.13 -7.73 -16.14
N SER A 113 -7.14 -8.49 -15.05
CA SER A 113 -7.70 -8.03 -13.78
C SER A 113 -6.96 -6.81 -13.21
N ASP A 114 -7.66 -6.00 -12.41
CA ASP A 114 -7.07 -4.80 -11.79
C ASP A 114 -5.82 -5.13 -10.93
N TRP A 115 -5.81 -6.29 -10.27
CA TRP A 115 -4.66 -6.77 -9.49
C TRP A 115 -3.47 -7.17 -10.37
N HIS A 116 -3.73 -7.71 -11.56
CA HIS A 116 -2.68 -8.00 -12.53
C HIS A 116 -2.09 -6.70 -13.07
N LEU A 117 -2.96 -5.76 -13.46
CA LEU A 117 -2.56 -4.49 -14.06
C LEU A 117 -1.89 -3.53 -13.08
N SER A 118 -2.14 -3.66 -11.77
CA SER A 118 -1.42 -2.88 -10.76
C SER A 118 0.08 -3.16 -10.68
N ARG A 119 0.53 -4.30 -11.22
CA ARG A 119 1.96 -4.67 -11.33
C ARG A 119 2.54 -4.41 -12.72
N SER A 120 1.72 -4.00 -13.69
CA SER A 120 2.18 -3.76 -15.06
C SER A 120 3.15 -2.58 -15.17
N LEU A 121 3.99 -2.58 -16.21
CA LEU A 121 4.94 -1.51 -16.45
C LEU A 121 4.25 -0.15 -16.61
N GLY A 122 3.12 -0.08 -17.31
CA GLY A 122 2.37 1.18 -17.49
C GLY A 122 1.94 1.76 -16.15
N THR A 123 1.37 0.93 -15.27
CA THR A 123 0.94 1.38 -13.95
C THR A 123 2.11 1.74 -13.03
N GLN A 124 3.23 1.01 -13.08
CA GLN A 124 4.39 1.32 -12.24
C GLN A 124 5.15 2.58 -12.69
N THR A 125 5.21 2.83 -14.00
CA THR A 125 5.86 4.02 -14.56
C THR A 125 5.02 5.27 -14.39
N GLY A 126 3.68 5.17 -14.43
CA GLY A 126 2.79 6.29 -14.11
C GLY A 126 2.62 6.51 -12.61
N MET A 127 2.17 5.49 -11.88
CA MET A 127 1.99 5.55 -10.41
C MET A 127 3.29 5.14 -9.69
N THR A 128 4.31 5.97 -9.81
CA THR A 128 5.61 5.75 -9.17
C THR A 128 5.49 5.73 -7.64
N ASN A 129 6.52 5.26 -6.94
CA ASN A 129 6.50 5.28 -5.48
C ASN A 129 6.47 6.72 -4.93
N ASP A 130 7.19 7.63 -5.59
CA ASP A 130 7.23 9.04 -5.22
C ASP A 130 5.86 9.69 -5.44
N TRP A 131 5.22 9.42 -6.58
CA TRP A 131 3.86 9.89 -6.81
C TRP A 131 2.88 9.38 -5.75
N LEU A 132 2.96 8.10 -5.36
CA LEU A 132 2.12 7.58 -4.28
C LEU A 132 2.37 8.27 -2.94
N LYS A 133 3.64 8.60 -2.64
CA LYS A 133 4.01 9.37 -1.44
C LYS A 133 3.42 10.77 -1.50
N ASP A 134 3.49 11.45 -2.64
CA ASP A 134 2.91 12.78 -2.84
C ASP A 134 1.38 12.78 -2.74
N GLN A 135 0.72 11.68 -3.13
CA GLN A 135 -0.71 11.50 -2.90
C GLN A 135 -1.07 11.30 -1.40
N GLY A 136 -0.09 11.13 -0.52
CA GLY A 136 -0.31 10.93 0.92
C GLY A 136 -0.30 9.47 1.37
N LEU A 137 0.23 8.54 0.57
CA LEU A 137 0.41 7.16 1.02
C LEU A 137 1.50 7.10 2.10
N ILE A 138 1.13 6.60 3.28
CA ILE A 138 2.05 6.36 4.37
C ILE A 138 3.00 5.19 4.08
N SER A 139 4.30 5.38 4.33
CA SER A 139 5.29 4.31 4.31
C SER A 139 5.29 3.56 5.64
N ILE A 140 5.01 2.26 5.61
CA ILE A 140 5.02 1.42 6.83
C ILE A 140 6.43 1.34 7.39
N ARG A 141 7.43 1.27 6.51
CA ARG A 141 8.86 1.28 6.85
C ARG A 141 9.24 2.54 7.62
N ASP A 142 8.83 3.72 7.13
CA ASP A 142 9.22 4.99 7.73
C ASP A 142 8.61 5.13 9.13
N GLN A 143 7.37 4.65 9.33
CA GLN A 143 6.74 4.62 10.65
C GLN A 143 7.47 3.70 11.63
N TRP A 144 7.93 2.54 11.17
CA TRP A 144 8.72 1.65 12.03
C TRP A 144 10.08 2.24 12.38
N MET A 145 10.76 2.88 11.42
CA MET A 145 12.02 3.57 11.66
C MET A 145 11.85 4.69 12.69
N LYS A 146 10.76 5.45 12.58
CA LYS A 146 10.40 6.48 13.55
C LYS A 146 10.15 5.92 14.96
N ALA A 147 9.46 4.77 15.05
CA ALA A 147 9.21 4.11 16.34
C ALA A 147 10.49 3.65 17.05
N HIS A 148 11.54 3.35 16.28
CA HIS A 148 12.85 2.94 16.81
C HIS A 148 13.84 4.10 16.99
N GLY A 149 13.42 5.34 16.72
CA GLY A 149 14.29 6.52 16.86
C GLY A 149 15.39 6.62 15.80
N TYR A 150 15.25 5.96 14.65
CA TYR A 150 16.16 6.13 13.51
C TYR A 150 15.88 7.41 12.69
N ALA A 151 14.92 8.22 13.13
CA ALA A 151 14.41 9.40 12.42
C ALA A 151 15.15 10.68 12.83
#